data_AF-X0V2F3-F1
#
_entry.id   AF-X0V2F3-F1
#
_cell.length_a   1.000
_cell.length_b   1.000
_cell.length_c   1.000
_cell.angle_alpha   90.00
_cell.angle_beta   90.00
_cell.angle_gamma   90.00
#
_symmetry.space_group_name_H-M   'P 1'
#
loop_
_entity.id
_entity.type
_entity.pdbx_description
1 polymer ?
#
loop_
_entity_poly.entity_id
_entity_poly.type
_entity_poly.pdbx_seq_one_letter_code
_entity_poly.pdbx_strand_id
1 'polypeptide(L)'
;NGPVSVSTWDRSEFSVELLIKAKGTTTSQAEKNLEDFVVDFDESVVQGQGRLVLGYDIPVTSYNKYSVQVEVFLPADAVIDLELESSNGAMSLKDLVGDEIQLDTSNGAFTFDNVYAEGINAETSNGAISGDFEAPDTYISTSNGAIDLTLPCTVTGEYILRTSNGQVDVSVSSSSDVGYDLDASTSNGVVSIGLPNLDYSVNQRTSKEARTVGFEGKEIQITLDVSTSNGSMDIVD
;
A
#
# COMPACT_ATOMS: atom_id res chain seq x y z
N ASN A 1 -12.31 -11.36 2.41
CA ASN A 1 -12.93 -11.45 1.07
C ASN A 1 -13.89 -10.29 0.89
N GLY A 2 -13.64 -9.45 -0.11
CA GLY A 2 -14.32 -8.19 -0.39
C GLY A 2 -13.36 -7.00 -0.19
N PRO A 3 -13.64 -5.88 -0.87
CA PRO A 3 -12.78 -4.69 -0.82
C PRO A 3 -12.91 -3.96 0.52
N VAL A 4 -11.84 -3.27 0.91
CA VAL A 4 -11.78 -2.42 2.10
C VAL A 4 -11.39 -1.01 1.68
N SER A 5 -12.16 -0.01 2.10
CA SER A 5 -11.84 1.40 1.90
C SER A 5 -11.73 2.07 3.25
N VAL A 6 -10.65 2.80 3.50
CA VAL A 6 -10.46 3.59 4.71
C VAL A 6 -10.19 5.03 4.29
N SER A 7 -10.94 5.95 4.87
CA SER A 7 -10.78 7.39 4.63
C SER A 7 -10.98 8.18 5.90
N THR A 8 -10.54 9.43 5.95
CA THR A 8 -10.86 10.33 7.06
C THR A 8 -11.92 11.36 6.69
N TRP A 9 -12.50 12.01 7.70
CA TRP A 9 -13.50 13.07 7.53
C TRP A 9 -13.50 14.09 8.68
N ASP A 10 -14.17 15.23 8.47
CA ASP A 10 -14.27 16.34 9.43
C ASP A 10 -15.23 16.09 10.61
N ARG A 11 -15.36 14.84 11.05
CA ARG A 11 -16.21 14.45 12.19
C ARG A 11 -15.38 13.80 13.27
N SER A 12 -15.76 14.01 14.52
CA SER A 12 -15.09 13.43 15.69
C SER A 12 -15.38 11.94 15.89
N GLU A 13 -16.46 11.44 15.27
CA GLU A 13 -16.88 10.06 15.33
C GLU A 13 -16.29 9.24 14.18
N PHE A 14 -16.15 7.93 14.36
CA PHE A 14 -15.87 7.01 13.26
C PHE A 14 -17.18 6.45 12.67
N SER A 15 -17.10 5.89 11.46
CA SER A 15 -18.16 5.07 10.86
C SER A 15 -17.56 3.83 10.21
N VAL A 16 -18.23 2.69 10.38
CA VAL A 16 -17.88 1.44 9.73
C VAL A 16 -19.14 0.91 9.04
N GLU A 17 -19.14 0.93 7.72
CA GLU A 17 -20.24 0.44 6.89
C GLU A 17 -19.85 -0.90 6.26
N LEU A 18 -20.75 -1.88 6.38
CA LEU A 18 -20.54 -3.23 5.88
C LEU A 18 -21.60 -3.60 4.85
N LEU A 19 -21.17 -4.02 3.66
CA LEU A 19 -22.03 -4.68 2.68
C LEU A 19 -21.65 -6.16 2.59
N ILE A 20 -22.49 -7.00 3.20
CA ILE A 20 -22.29 -8.45 3.25
C ILE A 20 -23.14 -9.12 2.16
N LYS A 21 -22.48 -9.91 1.31
CA LYS A 21 -23.13 -10.75 0.30
C LYS A 21 -22.83 -12.21 0.60
N ALA A 22 -23.87 -13.01 0.74
CA ALA A 22 -23.77 -14.46 0.85
C ALA A 22 -24.25 -15.14 -0.44
N LYS A 23 -23.59 -16.24 -0.82
CA LYS A 23 -23.91 -17.06 -1.98
C LYS A 23 -24.47 -18.40 -1.53
N GLY A 24 -25.49 -18.88 -2.24
CA GLY A 24 -26.06 -20.21 -2.08
C GLY A 24 -26.38 -20.81 -3.44
N THR A 25 -26.58 -22.12 -3.49
CA THR A 25 -27.06 -22.81 -4.70
C THR A 25 -28.52 -22.45 -5.02
N THR A 26 -29.27 -22.00 -4.02
CA THR A 26 -30.63 -21.46 -4.11
C THR A 26 -30.70 -20.14 -3.36
N THR A 27 -31.72 -19.32 -3.66
CA THR A 27 -31.98 -18.06 -2.93
C THR A 27 -32.17 -18.31 -1.43
N SER A 28 -32.96 -19.30 -1.04
CA SER A 28 -33.18 -19.64 0.37
C SER A 28 -31.90 -20.07 1.08
N GLN A 29 -30.97 -20.77 0.39
CA GLN A 29 -29.67 -21.10 0.98
C GLN A 29 -28.78 -19.87 1.11
N ALA A 30 -28.85 -18.92 0.16
CA ALA A 30 -28.11 -17.66 0.24
C ALA A 30 -28.61 -16.79 1.40
N GLU A 31 -29.93 -16.69 1.57
CA GLU A 31 -30.59 -16.02 2.70
C GLU A 31 -30.15 -16.63 4.03
N LYS A 32 -30.22 -17.96 4.15
CA LYS A 32 -29.76 -18.65 5.36
C LYS A 32 -28.27 -18.41 5.64
N ASN A 33 -27.42 -18.48 4.61
CA ASN A 33 -26.00 -18.20 4.78
C ASN A 33 -25.77 -16.76 5.28
N LEU A 34 -26.57 -15.80 4.81
CA LEU A 34 -26.51 -14.41 5.28
C LEU A 34 -26.98 -14.28 6.73
N GLU A 35 -28.07 -14.97 7.11
CA GLU A 35 -28.56 -15.02 8.50
C GLU A 35 -27.55 -15.65 9.46
N ASP A 36 -26.83 -16.69 9.02
CA ASP A 36 -25.81 -17.39 9.79
C ASP A 36 -24.48 -16.59 9.87
N PHE A 37 -24.34 -15.49 9.12
CA PHE A 37 -23.12 -14.69 9.09
C PHE A 37 -23.04 -13.78 10.32
N VAL A 38 -22.00 -13.97 11.14
CA VAL A 38 -21.76 -13.16 12.34
C VAL A 38 -20.53 -12.28 12.13
N VAL A 39 -20.74 -10.98 12.22
CA VAL A 39 -19.67 -9.98 12.33
C VAL A 39 -19.26 -9.88 13.79
N ASP A 40 -17.96 -9.92 14.05
CA ASP A 40 -17.37 -9.59 15.35
C ASP A 40 -16.76 -8.19 15.26
N PHE A 41 -17.30 -7.26 16.03
CA PHE A 41 -16.80 -5.88 16.08
C PHE A 41 -16.53 -5.53 17.54
N ASP A 42 -15.25 -5.37 17.87
CA ASP A 42 -14.79 -4.93 19.18
C ASP A 42 -14.38 -3.46 19.10
N GLU A 43 -14.95 -2.67 20.01
CA GLU A 43 -14.54 -1.30 20.28
C GLU A 43 -14.04 -1.25 21.71
N SER A 44 -12.77 -0.93 21.89
CA SER A 44 -12.13 -0.85 23.19
C SER A 44 -11.17 0.33 23.29
N VAL A 45 -10.72 0.64 24.51
CA VAL A 45 -9.69 1.65 24.75
C VAL A 45 -8.49 0.95 25.38
N VAL A 46 -7.34 1.06 24.73
CA VAL A 46 -6.08 0.46 25.17
C VAL A 46 -5.06 1.58 25.37
N GLN A 47 -4.55 1.73 26.59
CA GLN A 47 -3.57 2.78 26.94
C GLN A 47 -4.01 4.22 26.58
N GLY A 48 -5.32 4.48 26.52
CA GLY A 48 -5.87 5.79 26.17
C GLY A 48 -6.09 6.03 24.68
N GLN A 49 -5.76 5.05 23.83
CA GLN A 49 -6.07 5.05 22.40
C GLN A 49 -7.31 4.21 22.13
N GLY A 50 -8.16 4.66 21.19
CA GLY A 50 -9.28 3.88 20.69
C GLY A 50 -8.78 2.71 19.84
N ARG A 51 -9.32 1.52 20.05
CA ARG A 51 -9.00 0.31 19.30
C ARG A 51 -10.28 -0.24 18.70
N LEU A 52 -10.31 -0.30 17.36
CA LEU A 52 -11.40 -0.87 16.59
C LEU A 52 -10.90 -2.17 15.96
N VAL A 53 -11.58 -3.28 16.20
CA VAL A 53 -11.26 -4.57 15.58
C VAL A 53 -12.50 -5.11 14.91
N LEU A 54 -12.45 -5.21 13.59
CA LEU A 54 -13.47 -5.85 12.79
C LEU A 54 -12.98 -7.22 12.33
N GLY A 55 -13.70 -8.27 12.71
CA GLY A 55 -13.47 -9.63 12.27
C GLY A 55 -14.76 -10.34 11.91
N TYR A 56 -14.62 -11.54 11.36
CA TYR A 56 -15.73 -12.46 11.18
C TYR A 56 -15.21 -13.90 11.31
N ASP A 57 -15.96 -14.74 12.01
CA ASP A 57 -15.61 -16.16 12.15
C ASP A 57 -16.40 -16.98 11.15
N ILE A 58 -15.73 -17.38 10.06
CA ILE A 58 -16.30 -18.27 9.06
C ILE A 58 -15.31 -19.42 8.86
N PRO A 59 -15.76 -20.67 8.74
CA PRO A 59 -14.86 -21.75 8.35
C PRO A 59 -14.19 -21.45 7.01
N VAL A 60 -12.87 -21.68 6.93
CA VAL A 60 -12.05 -21.43 5.73
C VAL A 60 -12.66 -22.06 4.46
N THR A 61 -13.30 -23.22 4.60
CA THR A 61 -13.99 -23.93 3.50
C THR A 61 -15.21 -23.20 2.93
N SER A 62 -15.67 -22.13 3.57
CA SER A 62 -16.85 -21.35 3.20
C SER A 62 -16.54 -19.90 2.84
N TYR A 63 -15.28 -19.45 2.90
CA TYR A 63 -14.91 -18.07 2.56
C TYR A 63 -15.36 -17.64 1.16
N ASN A 64 -15.35 -18.54 0.18
CA ASN A 64 -15.79 -18.23 -1.20
C ASN A 64 -17.30 -18.00 -1.34
N LYS A 65 -18.09 -18.32 -0.31
CA LYS A 65 -19.53 -18.07 -0.26
C LYS A 65 -19.85 -16.65 0.19
N TYR A 66 -18.88 -15.93 0.75
CA TYR A 66 -19.11 -14.62 1.32
C TYR A 66 -18.23 -13.55 0.66
N SER A 67 -18.75 -12.34 0.61
CA SER A 67 -18.02 -11.13 0.27
C SER A 67 -18.47 -10.05 1.25
N VAL A 68 -17.51 -9.46 1.95
CA VAL A 68 -17.70 -8.39 2.92
C VAL A 68 -16.97 -7.18 2.37
N GLN A 69 -17.73 -6.22 1.87
CA GLN A 69 -17.17 -4.91 1.56
C GLN A 69 -17.21 -4.06 2.83
N VAL A 70 -16.09 -3.42 3.13
CA VAL A 70 -15.90 -2.59 4.32
C VAL A 70 -15.58 -1.17 3.88
N GLU A 71 -16.31 -0.20 4.40
CA GLU A 71 -16.04 1.22 4.22
C GLU A 71 -15.91 1.88 5.58
N VAL A 72 -14.73 2.45 5.86
CA VAL A 72 -14.37 3.04 7.15
C VAL A 72 -14.12 4.52 6.98
N PHE A 73 -14.75 5.32 7.84
CA PHE A 73 -14.49 6.74 7.99
C PHE A 73 -13.94 7.02 9.39
N LEU A 74 -12.74 7.59 9.47
CA LEU A 74 -12.05 7.91 10.72
C LEU A 74 -11.96 9.44 10.93
N PRO A 75 -11.89 9.93 12.17
CA PRO A 75 -11.64 11.34 12.42
C PRO A 75 -10.32 11.83 11.80
N ALA A 76 -10.35 12.94 11.07
CA ALA A 76 -9.16 13.47 10.38
C ALA A 76 -8.07 14.02 11.31
N ASP A 77 -8.39 14.27 12.57
CA ASP A 77 -7.44 14.73 13.59
C ASP A 77 -6.79 13.58 14.38
N ALA A 78 -7.13 12.33 14.07
CA ALA A 78 -6.51 11.16 14.67
C ALA A 78 -5.24 10.72 13.92
N VAL A 79 -4.23 10.27 14.68
CA VAL A 79 -3.11 9.49 14.15
C VAL A 79 -3.51 8.03 14.20
N ILE A 80 -3.41 7.32 13.08
CA ILE A 80 -4.02 6.02 12.86
C ILE A 80 -2.96 4.94 12.68
N ASP A 81 -2.93 3.97 13.59
CA ASP A 81 -2.30 2.66 13.33
C ASP A 81 -3.30 1.77 12.60
N LEU A 82 -2.93 1.25 11.43
CA LEU A 82 -3.84 0.54 10.55
C LEU A 82 -3.30 -0.84 10.15
N GLU A 83 -4.07 -1.89 10.43
CA GLU A 83 -3.80 -3.24 9.95
C GLU A 83 -5.01 -3.75 9.16
N LEU A 84 -4.82 -4.01 7.86
CA LEU A 84 -5.86 -4.55 6.98
C LEU A 84 -5.42 -5.87 6.37
N GLU A 85 -6.20 -6.92 6.60
CA GLU A 85 -5.98 -8.24 6.00
C GLU A 85 -7.21 -8.70 5.19
N SER A 86 -6.99 -9.20 3.97
CA SER A 86 -8.04 -9.84 3.18
C SER A 86 -7.47 -10.90 2.25
N SER A 87 -8.11 -12.05 2.09
CA SER A 87 -7.64 -13.01 1.08
C SER A 87 -7.91 -12.55 -0.36
N ASN A 88 -9.00 -11.81 -0.59
CA ASN A 88 -9.40 -11.33 -1.90
C ASN A 88 -10.15 -10.01 -1.74
N GLY A 89 -9.62 -8.92 -2.26
CA GLY A 89 -10.22 -7.60 -2.17
C GLY A 89 -9.17 -6.52 -2.31
N ALA A 90 -9.49 -5.50 -3.10
CA ALA A 90 -8.67 -4.30 -3.15
C ALA A 90 -8.76 -3.54 -1.82
N MET A 91 -7.68 -2.85 -1.46
CA MET A 91 -7.64 -1.94 -0.31
C MET A 91 -7.35 -0.53 -0.81
N SER A 92 -8.09 0.45 -0.32
CA SER A 92 -7.94 1.85 -0.70
C SER A 92 -7.85 2.72 0.54
N LEU A 93 -6.78 3.50 0.64
CA LEU A 93 -6.54 4.45 1.71
C LEU A 93 -6.62 5.87 1.15
N LYS A 94 -7.31 6.75 1.85
CA LYS A 94 -7.51 8.14 1.42
C LYS A 94 -7.43 9.13 2.58
N ASP A 95 -6.72 10.24 2.36
CA ASP A 95 -6.63 11.37 3.30
C ASP A 95 -6.25 10.91 4.72
N LEU A 96 -5.24 10.05 4.83
CA LEU A 96 -4.92 9.36 6.09
C LEU A 96 -3.57 9.82 6.64
N VAL A 97 -3.50 10.03 7.95
CA VAL A 97 -2.27 10.27 8.70
C VAL A 97 -2.11 9.15 9.72
N GLY A 98 -1.02 8.39 9.65
CA GLY A 98 -0.76 7.25 10.51
C GLY A 98 0.65 7.22 11.07
N ASP A 99 0.88 6.36 12.06
CA ASP A 99 2.24 5.97 12.45
C ASP A 99 2.63 4.75 11.60
N GLU A 100 1.99 3.60 11.83
CA GLU A 100 2.23 2.36 11.07
C GLU A 100 1.00 1.91 10.26
N ILE A 101 1.22 1.58 8.98
CA ILE A 101 0.19 1.04 8.08
C ILE A 101 0.65 -0.31 7.52
N GLN A 102 -0.10 -1.37 7.82
CA GLN A 102 0.12 -2.71 7.31
C GLN A 102 -1.06 -3.18 6.45
N LEU A 103 -0.79 -3.55 5.20
CA LEU A 103 -1.78 -4.02 4.22
C LEU A 103 -1.38 -5.38 3.65
N ASP A 104 -2.25 -6.37 3.83
CA ASP A 104 -1.98 -7.75 3.39
C ASP A 104 -3.15 -8.33 2.58
N THR A 105 -2.88 -8.73 1.34
CA THR A 105 -3.87 -9.47 0.55
C THR A 105 -3.28 -10.54 -0.37
N SER A 106 -4.01 -11.61 -0.64
CA SER A 106 -3.56 -12.55 -1.69
C SER A 106 -3.95 -12.04 -3.08
N ASN A 107 -5.10 -11.40 -3.22
CA ASN A 107 -5.61 -10.92 -4.50
C ASN A 107 -6.34 -9.60 -4.32
N GLY A 108 -5.72 -8.50 -4.70
CA GLY A 108 -6.27 -7.18 -4.48
C GLY A 108 -5.25 -6.11 -4.81
N ALA A 109 -5.72 -5.07 -5.51
CA ALA A 109 -4.92 -3.88 -5.73
C ALA A 109 -4.88 -3.03 -4.46
N PHE A 110 -3.79 -2.28 -4.28
CA PHE A 110 -3.70 -1.24 -3.26
C PHE A 110 -3.71 0.13 -3.92
N THR A 111 -4.49 1.04 -3.36
CA THR A 111 -4.56 2.42 -3.83
C THR A 111 -4.35 3.38 -2.67
N PHE A 112 -3.41 4.30 -2.81
CA PHE A 112 -3.14 5.38 -1.87
C PHE A 112 -3.53 6.72 -2.51
N ASP A 113 -4.21 7.58 -1.76
CA ASP A 113 -4.59 8.93 -2.18
C ASP A 113 -4.36 9.86 -0.99
N ASN A 114 -3.32 10.69 -1.03
CA ASN A 114 -2.99 11.62 0.03
C ASN A 114 -2.79 10.94 1.41
N VAL A 115 -1.84 10.00 1.48
CA VAL A 115 -1.52 9.23 2.69
C VAL A 115 -0.15 9.62 3.25
N TYR A 116 -0.08 9.87 4.55
CA TYR A 116 1.15 10.17 5.28
C TYR A 116 1.31 9.18 6.44
N ALA A 117 2.47 8.54 6.55
CA ALA A 117 2.78 7.64 7.66
C ALA A 117 4.25 7.72 8.06
N GLU A 118 4.62 7.17 9.21
CA GLU A 118 6.03 6.89 9.52
C GLU A 118 6.48 5.61 8.79
N GLY A 119 5.61 4.58 8.77
CA GLY A 119 5.86 3.29 8.14
C GLY A 119 4.70 2.77 7.28
N ILE A 120 5.03 2.19 6.13
CA ILE A 120 4.09 1.45 5.28
C ILE A 120 4.69 0.09 4.91
N ASN A 121 3.99 -0.99 5.28
CA ASN A 121 4.24 -2.33 4.79
C ASN A 121 3.01 -2.83 4.00
N ALA A 122 3.16 -3.00 2.69
CA ALA A 122 2.05 -3.43 1.82
C ALA A 122 2.43 -4.62 0.92
N GLU A 123 1.79 -5.77 1.14
CA GLU A 123 2.04 -7.00 0.40
C GLU A 123 0.79 -7.54 -0.32
N THR A 124 0.92 -7.82 -1.62
CA THR A 124 -0.12 -8.51 -2.39
C THR A 124 0.46 -9.58 -3.32
N SER A 125 -0.16 -10.75 -3.46
CA SER A 125 0.34 -11.69 -4.50
C SER A 125 -0.11 -11.28 -5.91
N ASN A 126 -1.35 -10.81 -6.04
CA ASN A 126 -1.95 -10.48 -7.32
C ASN A 126 -2.75 -9.18 -7.21
N GLY A 127 -2.09 -8.07 -7.49
CA GLY A 127 -2.73 -6.76 -7.57
C GLY A 127 -1.70 -5.69 -7.86
N ALA A 128 -2.12 -4.70 -8.64
CA ALA A 128 -1.32 -3.49 -8.82
C ALA A 128 -1.30 -2.67 -7.53
N ILE A 129 -0.21 -1.98 -7.29
CA ILE A 129 -0.07 -1.06 -6.16
C ILE A 129 0.17 0.32 -6.77
N SER A 130 -0.67 1.28 -6.44
CA SER A 130 -0.64 2.59 -7.09
C SER A 130 -1.03 3.73 -6.17
N GLY A 131 -0.56 4.94 -6.46
CA GLY A 131 -1.04 6.15 -5.81
C GLY A 131 0.06 7.05 -5.27
N ASP A 132 -0.34 7.97 -4.42
CA ASP A 132 0.55 8.94 -3.78
C ASP A 132 0.53 8.80 -2.25
N PHE A 133 1.72 8.74 -1.68
CA PHE A 133 1.91 8.70 -0.23
C PHE A 133 3.32 9.18 0.14
N GLU A 134 3.51 9.49 1.41
CA GLU A 134 4.81 9.74 2.02
C GLU A 134 4.96 8.89 3.29
N ALA A 135 5.96 8.00 3.29
CA ALA A 135 6.30 7.16 4.44
C ALA A 135 7.81 6.86 4.45
N PRO A 136 8.59 7.43 5.39
CA PRO A 136 10.03 7.24 5.47
C PRO A 136 10.51 5.80 5.56
N ASP A 137 9.71 4.88 6.11
CA ASP A 137 10.00 3.45 6.15
C ASP A 137 8.97 2.72 5.28
N THR A 138 9.32 2.43 4.02
CA THR A 138 8.38 1.81 3.07
C THR A 138 8.89 0.46 2.58
N TYR A 139 8.05 -0.57 2.73
CA TYR A 139 8.18 -1.84 2.05
C TYR A 139 6.91 -2.17 1.26
N ILE A 140 7.06 -2.33 -0.05
CA ILE A 140 5.96 -2.67 -0.96
C ILE A 140 6.35 -3.85 -1.82
N SER A 141 5.50 -4.88 -1.85
CA SER A 141 5.77 -6.12 -2.58
C SER A 141 4.54 -6.64 -3.33
N THR A 142 4.72 -6.98 -4.61
CA THR A 142 3.72 -7.73 -5.37
C THR A 142 4.29 -8.82 -6.25
N SER A 143 3.62 -9.96 -6.44
CA SER A 143 4.16 -11.00 -7.35
C SER A 143 3.77 -10.74 -8.81
N ASN A 144 2.53 -10.34 -9.07
CA ASN A 144 1.98 -10.23 -10.42
C ASN A 144 1.24 -8.90 -10.66
N GLY A 145 1.72 -7.84 -10.02
CA GLY A 145 1.19 -6.48 -10.17
C GLY A 145 2.26 -5.50 -10.61
N ALA A 146 1.82 -4.47 -11.33
CA ALA A 146 2.62 -3.26 -11.52
C ALA A 146 2.66 -2.44 -10.23
N ILE A 147 3.71 -1.64 -10.07
CA ILE A 147 3.85 -0.64 -9.01
C ILE A 147 3.92 0.71 -9.71
N ASP A 148 3.03 1.65 -9.37
CA ASP A 148 2.94 2.99 -9.95
C ASP A 148 2.77 4.03 -8.83
N LEU A 149 3.87 4.60 -8.36
CA LEU A 149 3.90 5.40 -7.13
C LEU A 149 4.39 6.82 -7.38
N THR A 150 3.77 7.78 -6.68
CA THR A 150 4.25 9.16 -6.58
C THR A 150 4.68 9.44 -5.14
N LEU A 151 5.95 9.76 -4.96
CA LEU A 151 6.58 9.99 -3.65
C LEU A 151 6.97 11.48 -3.53
N PRO A 152 6.36 12.24 -2.61
CA PRO A 152 6.67 13.66 -2.41
C PRO A 152 8.11 13.93 -1.93
N CYS A 153 8.73 12.97 -1.24
CA CYS A 153 10.11 13.05 -0.74
C CYS A 153 10.40 14.34 0.05
N THR A 154 9.54 14.72 0.99
CA THR A 154 9.72 15.90 1.85
C THR A 154 10.51 15.59 3.13
N VAL A 155 10.70 14.31 3.44
CA VAL A 155 11.44 13.80 4.60
C VAL A 155 12.41 12.69 4.17
N THR A 156 13.52 12.55 4.91
CA THR A 156 14.53 11.51 4.66
C THR A 156 13.92 10.12 4.90
N GLY A 157 14.17 9.17 4.01
CA GLY A 157 13.54 7.85 4.08
C GLY A 157 14.12 6.80 3.13
N GLU A 158 13.71 5.56 3.34
CA GLU A 158 14.05 4.37 2.57
C GLU A 158 12.78 3.72 2.00
N TYR A 159 12.84 3.41 0.70
CA TYR A 159 11.74 2.81 -0.04
C TYR A 159 12.21 1.54 -0.72
N ILE A 160 11.61 0.41 -0.34
CA ILE A 160 11.88 -0.90 -0.92
C ILE A 160 10.66 -1.35 -1.73
N LEU A 161 10.81 -1.39 -3.05
CA LEU A 161 9.73 -1.69 -3.99
C LEU A 161 10.06 -2.95 -4.80
N ARG A 162 9.26 -4.01 -4.64
CA ARG A 162 9.55 -5.30 -5.29
C ARG A 162 8.37 -5.82 -6.07
N THR A 163 8.62 -6.24 -7.31
CA THR A 163 7.68 -7.09 -8.03
C THR A 163 8.35 -8.27 -8.74
N SER A 164 7.60 -9.28 -9.15
CA SER A 164 8.15 -10.34 -10.02
C SER A 164 7.71 -10.16 -11.46
N ASN A 165 6.44 -9.85 -11.69
CA ASN A 165 5.86 -9.74 -13.02
C ASN A 165 5.02 -8.46 -13.12
N GLY A 166 5.72 -7.34 -13.26
CA GLY A 166 5.12 -6.02 -13.31
C GLY A 166 6.13 -4.96 -13.65
N GLN A 167 5.64 -3.92 -14.34
CA GLN A 167 6.37 -2.67 -14.49
C GLN A 167 6.43 -1.95 -13.13
N VAL A 168 7.52 -1.21 -12.92
CA VAL A 168 7.65 -0.33 -11.76
C VAL A 168 7.89 1.09 -12.24
N ASP A 169 6.91 1.95 -12.05
CA ASP A 169 6.99 3.37 -12.36
C ASP A 169 6.99 4.15 -11.05
N VAL A 170 8.00 5.00 -10.85
CA VAL A 170 8.14 5.79 -9.62
C VAL A 170 8.41 7.24 -10.00
N SER A 171 7.52 8.12 -9.57
CA SER A 171 7.69 9.57 -9.66
C SER A 171 8.16 10.10 -8.30
N VAL A 172 9.28 10.81 -8.27
CA VAL A 172 9.85 11.41 -7.06
C VAL A 172 9.90 12.93 -7.17
N SER A 173 10.31 13.63 -6.11
CA SER A 173 10.47 15.09 -6.14
C SER A 173 11.59 15.57 -7.07
N SER A 174 11.31 16.61 -7.87
CA SER A 174 12.33 17.35 -8.63
C SER A 174 13.07 18.43 -7.81
N SER A 175 12.82 18.50 -6.50
CA SER A 175 13.47 19.49 -5.63
C SER A 175 14.98 19.30 -5.57
N SER A 176 15.73 20.40 -5.69
CA SER A 176 17.19 20.38 -5.55
C SER A 176 17.68 20.06 -4.14
N ASP A 177 16.80 20.14 -3.14
CA ASP A 177 17.14 19.90 -1.74
C ASP A 177 17.15 18.40 -1.38
N VAL A 178 16.59 17.58 -2.28
CA VAL A 178 16.54 16.13 -2.17
C VAL A 178 17.75 15.50 -2.85
N GLY A 179 18.35 14.52 -2.17
CA GLY A 179 19.33 13.59 -2.72
C GLY A 179 18.75 12.21 -2.85
N TYR A 180 19.12 11.51 -3.91
CA TYR A 180 18.69 10.14 -4.19
C TYR A 180 19.89 9.18 -4.17
N ASP A 181 19.73 8.05 -3.49
CA ASP A 181 20.59 6.86 -3.59
C ASP A 181 19.73 5.72 -4.16
N LEU A 182 20.07 5.28 -5.36
CA LEU A 182 19.22 4.42 -6.18
C LEU A 182 19.91 3.10 -6.44
N ASP A 183 19.23 2.00 -6.14
CA ASP A 183 19.54 0.66 -6.61
C ASP A 183 18.31 0.13 -7.35
N ALA A 184 18.41 0.02 -8.68
CA ALA A 184 17.31 -0.42 -9.52
C ALA A 184 17.74 -1.57 -10.43
N SER A 185 17.03 -2.71 -10.36
CA SER A 185 17.42 -3.91 -11.09
C SER A 185 16.25 -4.73 -11.65
N THR A 186 16.41 -5.20 -12.89
CA THR A 186 15.46 -6.11 -13.56
C THR A 186 16.18 -7.31 -14.16
N SER A 187 15.57 -8.49 -14.16
CA SER A 187 16.12 -9.65 -14.89
C SER A 187 15.79 -9.58 -16.39
N ASN A 188 14.53 -9.27 -16.71
CA ASN A 188 14.01 -9.21 -18.08
C ASN A 188 13.26 -7.89 -18.27
N GLY A 189 13.99 -6.85 -18.69
CA GLY A 189 13.43 -5.52 -18.88
C GLY A 189 14.46 -4.47 -19.26
N VAL A 190 14.11 -3.22 -18.96
CA VAL A 190 14.99 -2.05 -19.07
C VAL A 190 14.80 -1.22 -17.80
N VAL A 191 15.88 -0.67 -17.27
CA VAL A 191 15.86 0.31 -16.19
C VAL A 191 16.16 1.69 -16.78
N SER A 192 15.24 2.64 -16.63
CA SER A 192 15.43 4.05 -16.97
C SER A 192 15.40 4.88 -15.70
N ILE A 193 16.34 5.83 -15.60
CA ILE A 193 16.37 6.80 -14.51
C ILE A 193 16.46 8.17 -15.18
N GLY A 194 15.45 8.99 -14.96
CA GLY A 194 15.26 10.32 -15.54
C GLY A 194 15.78 11.47 -14.66
N LEU A 195 16.37 11.17 -13.51
CA LEU A 195 16.79 12.19 -12.54
C LEU A 195 18.10 12.90 -12.94
N PRO A 196 18.22 14.21 -12.72
CA PRO A 196 19.43 14.97 -13.02
C PRO A 196 20.53 14.77 -11.97
N ASN A 197 21.78 15.14 -12.31
CA ASN A 197 22.91 15.22 -11.38
C ASN A 197 23.26 13.93 -10.62
N LEU A 198 23.15 12.79 -11.29
CA LEU A 198 23.52 11.48 -10.75
C LEU A 198 24.95 11.08 -11.15
N ASP A 199 25.68 10.52 -10.19
CA ASP A 199 26.90 9.73 -10.42
C ASP A 199 26.54 8.24 -10.41
N TYR A 200 26.93 7.52 -11.46
CA TYR A 200 26.55 6.12 -11.65
C TYR A 200 27.72 5.19 -11.31
N SER A 201 27.55 4.33 -10.30
CA SER A 201 28.46 3.21 -10.05
C SER A 201 28.19 2.04 -11.01
N VAL A 202 26.91 1.83 -11.36
CA VAL A 202 26.47 0.83 -12.34
C VAL A 202 25.49 1.49 -13.31
N ASN A 203 25.72 1.34 -14.61
CA ASN A 203 24.83 1.87 -15.64
C ASN A 203 24.66 0.87 -16.78
N GLN A 204 23.92 -0.20 -16.52
CA GLN A 204 23.60 -1.24 -17.50
C GLN A 204 22.13 -1.13 -17.90
N ARG A 205 21.77 -1.84 -18.98
CA ARG A 205 20.38 -1.86 -19.46
C ARG A 205 19.40 -2.36 -18.40
N THR A 206 19.81 -3.34 -17.60
CA THR A 206 18.96 -4.09 -16.67
C THR A 206 19.30 -3.86 -15.20
N SER A 207 20.33 -3.07 -14.91
CA SER A 207 20.73 -2.74 -13.54
C SER A 207 21.41 -1.39 -13.53
N LYS A 208 20.98 -0.51 -12.64
CA LYS A 208 21.55 0.81 -12.44
C LYS A 208 21.66 1.08 -10.95
N GLU A 209 22.85 1.49 -10.55
CA GLU A 209 23.14 2.01 -9.23
C GLU A 209 23.66 3.43 -9.43
N ALA A 210 22.99 4.39 -8.80
CA ALA A 210 23.28 5.81 -9.00
C ALA A 210 22.98 6.62 -7.75
N ARG A 211 23.81 7.64 -7.51
CA ARG A 211 23.63 8.52 -6.35
C ARG A 211 23.72 9.99 -6.78
N THR A 212 22.91 10.86 -6.20
CA THR A 212 23.00 12.31 -6.44
C THR A 212 24.38 12.84 -6.03
N VAL A 213 24.98 13.67 -6.89
CA VAL A 213 26.25 14.33 -6.56
C VAL A 213 26.07 15.21 -5.32
N GLY A 214 26.87 14.96 -4.29
CA GLY A 214 26.77 15.66 -3.00
C GLY A 214 25.61 15.20 -2.12
N PHE A 215 25.10 13.97 -2.32
CA PHE A 215 24.04 13.34 -1.51
C PHE A 215 24.21 13.55 0.00
N GLU A 216 25.41 13.38 0.54
CA GLU A 216 25.69 13.55 1.99
C GLU A 216 25.45 14.97 2.51
N GLY A 217 25.37 15.96 1.62
CA GLY A 217 25.09 17.36 1.97
C GLY A 217 23.67 17.82 1.67
N LYS A 218 22.78 16.91 1.25
CA LYS A 218 21.37 17.20 0.98
C LYS A 218 20.58 17.26 2.27
N GLU A 219 19.55 18.11 2.31
CA GLU A 219 18.68 18.24 3.49
C GLU A 219 17.79 17.01 3.64
N ILE A 220 17.33 16.48 2.51
CA ILE A 220 16.51 15.28 2.44
C ILE A 220 17.29 14.22 1.67
N GLN A 221 17.41 13.03 2.25
CA GLN A 221 18.12 11.90 1.68
C GLN A 221 17.14 10.75 1.46
N ILE A 222 16.98 10.30 0.23
CA ILE A 222 16.07 9.22 -0.12
C ILE A 222 16.87 8.05 -0.68
N THR A 223 16.67 6.88 -0.09
CA THR A 223 17.16 5.62 -0.63
C THR A 223 16.01 4.89 -1.33
N LEU A 224 16.22 4.44 -2.56
CA LEU A 224 15.26 3.59 -3.29
C LEU A 224 15.93 2.29 -3.73
N ASP A 225 15.46 1.17 -3.21
CA ASP A 225 15.73 -0.19 -3.72
C ASP A 225 14.51 -0.66 -4.50
N VAL A 226 14.69 -0.78 -5.82
CA VAL A 226 13.62 -1.15 -6.75
C VAL A 226 14.02 -2.40 -7.53
N SER A 227 13.23 -3.48 -7.42
CA SER A 227 13.52 -4.75 -8.11
C SER A 227 12.30 -5.33 -8.83
N THR A 228 12.52 -5.86 -10.04
CA THR A 228 11.53 -6.66 -10.78
C THR A 228 12.19 -7.84 -11.48
N SER A 229 11.48 -8.96 -11.67
CA SER A 229 12.02 -10.04 -12.50
C SER A 229 11.66 -9.85 -13.97
N ASN A 230 10.42 -9.47 -14.26
CA ASN A 230 9.88 -9.33 -15.61
C ASN A 230 9.08 -8.03 -15.71
N GLY A 231 9.72 -6.99 -16.21
CA GLY A 231 9.15 -5.65 -16.29
C GLY A 231 10.21 -4.59 -16.56
N SER A 232 9.80 -3.49 -17.18
CA SER A 232 10.59 -2.26 -17.20
C SER A 232 10.48 -1.53 -15.87
N MET A 233 11.46 -0.67 -15.62
CA MET A 233 11.44 0.28 -14.52
C MET A 233 11.71 1.66 -15.07
N ASP A 234 10.90 2.63 -14.67
CA ASP A 234 11.11 4.02 -15.00
C ASP A 234 11.01 4.85 -13.69
N ILE A 235 12.11 5.50 -13.31
CA ILE A 235 12.19 6.39 -12.13
C ILE A 235 12.40 7.83 -12.64
N VAL A 236 11.49 8.75 -12.33
CA VAL A 236 11.44 10.12 -12.88
C VAL A 236 11.08 11.17 -11.83
N ASP A 237 11.34 12.46 -12.12
CA ASP A 237 11.03 13.63 -11.27
C ASP A 237 10.00 14.61 -11.87
#